data_AF-A0A0K8Q3R5-F1
#
_entry.id   AF-A0A0K8Q3R5-F1
#
_cell.length_a   1.000
_cell.length_b   1.000
_cell.length_c   1.000
_cell.angle_alpha   90.00
_cell.angle_beta   90.00
_cell.angle_gamma   90.00
#
_symmetry.space_group_name_H-M   'P 1'
#
loop_
_entity.id
_entity.type
_entity.pdbx_description
1 polymer ?
#
loop_
_entity_poly.entity_id
_entity_poly.type
_entity_poly.pdbx_seq_one_letter_code
_entity_poly.pdbx_strand_id
1 'polypeptide(L)'
;MLLLTDGRFSGGTTGLCIGHVAPEAVDGGPIAFVKDGDRIRVDIAARTFDLLVEESELEARKIGWEPLPAKFTKGVLAKYAKLVHSASTGATAADWRILTLTMRRCRRIVRRPGIPLTESCRQCGRRVRMN
;
A
#
# COMPACT_ATOMS: atom_id res chain seq x y z
N MET A 1 16.28 -13.82 -19.53
CA MET A 1 16.16 -13.49 -18.09
C MET A 1 14.80 -12.82 -17.88
N LEU A 2 14.15 -13.13 -16.75
CA LEU A 2 12.86 -12.56 -16.36
C LEU A 2 13.08 -11.66 -15.14
N LEU A 3 12.49 -10.47 -15.14
CA LEU A 3 12.52 -9.54 -14.01
C LEU A 3 11.12 -9.36 -13.46
N LEU A 4 10.96 -9.47 -12.15
CA LEU A 4 9.70 -9.35 -11.43
C LEU A 4 9.86 -8.35 -10.27
N THR A 5 8.90 -7.45 -10.09
CA THR A 5 8.86 -6.55 -8.93
C THR A 5 7.42 -6.09 -8.63
N ASP A 6 7.11 -5.89 -7.35
CA ASP A 6 5.93 -5.15 -6.89
C ASP A 6 6.08 -3.63 -7.10
N GLY A 7 7.30 -3.14 -7.32
CA GLY A 7 7.61 -1.78 -7.74
C GLY A 7 7.44 -1.54 -9.24
N ARG A 8 8.28 -0.66 -9.80
CA ARG A 8 8.25 -0.29 -11.22
C ARG A 8 9.64 -0.35 -11.84
N PHE A 9 9.70 -0.57 -13.15
CA PHE A 9 10.91 -0.42 -13.95
C PHE A 9 10.92 0.93 -14.69
N SER A 10 12.09 1.54 -14.83
CA SER A 10 12.30 2.67 -15.76
C SER A 10 12.65 2.09 -17.13
N GLY A 11 11.92 2.52 -18.17
CA GLY A 11 12.09 2.01 -19.54
C GLY A 11 13.56 1.95 -20.00
N GLY A 12 13.92 0.87 -20.69
CA GLY A 12 15.29 0.54 -21.07
C GLY A 12 15.69 -0.91 -20.83
N THR A 13 14.80 -1.73 -20.26
CA THR A 13 15.08 -3.13 -19.96
C THR A 13 14.86 -4.01 -21.20
N THR A 14 15.90 -4.73 -21.63
CA THR A 14 15.81 -5.71 -22.70
C THR A 14 15.40 -7.07 -22.10
N GLY A 15 14.19 -7.53 -22.40
CA GLY A 15 13.66 -8.83 -21.92
C GLY A 15 12.29 -8.74 -21.25
N LEU A 16 11.86 -9.85 -20.64
CA LEU A 16 10.57 -9.92 -19.93
C LEU A 16 10.68 -9.26 -18.57
N CYS A 17 9.94 -8.17 -18.38
CA CYS A 17 9.94 -7.37 -17.16
C CYS A 17 8.51 -7.14 -16.70
N ILE A 18 8.16 -7.70 -15.56
CA ILE A 18 6.82 -7.63 -14.97
C ILE A 18 6.92 -6.77 -13.70
N GLY A 19 6.34 -5.58 -13.76
CA GLY A 19 6.23 -4.65 -12.62
C GLY A 19 4.80 -4.60 -12.08
N HIS A 20 4.59 -3.84 -11.00
CA HIS A 20 3.30 -3.63 -10.35
C HIS A 20 2.59 -4.93 -9.93
N VAL A 21 3.36 -5.94 -9.52
CA VAL A 21 2.79 -7.16 -8.94
C VAL A 21 2.00 -6.80 -7.69
N ALA A 22 0.74 -7.24 -7.65
CA ALA A 22 -0.17 -7.00 -6.55
C ALA A 22 -0.84 -8.32 -6.12
N PRO A 23 -1.04 -8.58 -4.81
CA PRO A 23 -0.66 -7.74 -3.68
C PRO A 23 0.87 -7.59 -3.52
N GLU A 24 1.31 -6.45 -3.00
CA GLU A 24 2.74 -6.15 -2.82
C GLU A 24 3.35 -6.97 -1.67
N ALA A 25 4.68 -7.02 -1.59
CA ALA A 25 5.34 -7.85 -0.59
C ALA A 25 4.98 -7.42 0.85
N VAL A 26 4.84 -6.11 1.10
CA VAL A 26 4.50 -5.57 2.42
C VAL A 26 3.05 -5.86 2.85
N ASP A 27 2.17 -6.15 1.90
CA ASP A 27 0.78 -6.54 2.15
C ASP A 27 0.61 -8.06 2.32
N GLY A 28 1.71 -8.82 2.26
CA GLY A 28 1.68 -10.29 2.36
C GLY A 28 1.20 -10.95 1.06
N GLY A 29 1.45 -10.32 -0.08
CA GLY A 29 1.20 -10.94 -1.38
C GLY A 29 2.11 -12.15 -1.64
N PRO A 30 1.78 -13.02 -2.62
CA PRO A 30 2.58 -14.20 -2.95
C PRO A 30 4.07 -13.91 -3.22
N ILE A 31 4.38 -12.71 -3.73
CA ILE A 31 5.75 -12.26 -3.99
C ILE A 31 6.61 -12.15 -2.72
N ALA A 32 5.99 -11.95 -1.54
CA ALA A 32 6.71 -11.91 -0.26
C ALA A 32 7.30 -13.26 0.15
N PHE A 33 6.73 -14.36 -0.37
CA PHE A 33 7.05 -15.72 0.06
C PHE A 33 7.94 -16.48 -0.93
N VAL A 34 8.35 -15.84 -2.02
CA VAL A 34 9.28 -16.41 -3.00
C VAL A 34 10.64 -16.65 -2.35
N LYS A 35 11.21 -17.83 -2.58
CA LYS A 35 12.56 -18.22 -2.13
C LYS A 35 13.44 -18.57 -3.33
N ASP A 36 14.74 -18.50 -3.12
CA ASP A 36 15.71 -18.90 -4.14
C ASP A 36 15.51 -20.36 -4.55
N GLY A 37 15.43 -20.60 -5.85
CA GLY A 37 15.16 -21.92 -6.43
C GLY A 37 13.69 -22.19 -6.74
N ASP A 38 12.75 -21.36 -6.28
CA ASP A 38 11.35 -21.50 -6.65
C ASP A 38 11.16 -21.32 -8.17
N ARG A 39 10.28 -22.15 -8.75
CA ARG A 39 9.99 -22.08 -10.18
C ARG A 39 8.83 -21.14 -10.44
N ILE A 40 9.00 -20.34 -11.48
CA ILE A 40 8.06 -19.31 -11.86
C ILE A 40 7.70 -19.52 -13.33
N ARG A 41 6.40 -19.54 -13.64
CA ARG A 41 5.87 -19.68 -15.00
C ARG A 41 5.24 -18.37 -15.45
N VAL A 42 5.67 -17.86 -16.60
CA VAL A 42 5.03 -16.74 -17.29
C VAL A 42 4.38 -17.28 -18.54
N ASP A 43 3.07 -17.09 -18.69
CA ASP A 43 2.35 -17.35 -19.93
C ASP A 43 1.83 -16.03 -20.51
N ILE A 44 2.44 -15.60 -21.61
CA ILE A 44 2.12 -14.34 -22.28
C ILE A 44 0.78 -14.44 -23.02
N ALA A 45 0.44 -15.62 -23.55
CA ALA A 45 -0.80 -15.84 -24.28
C ALA A 45 -2.00 -15.84 -23.32
N ALA A 46 -1.87 -16.54 -22.19
CA ALA A 46 -2.88 -16.55 -21.13
C ALA A 46 -2.86 -15.29 -20.26
N ARG A 47 -1.80 -14.47 -20.34
CA ARG A 47 -1.54 -13.31 -19.46
C ARG A 47 -1.51 -13.69 -17.98
N THR A 48 -1.00 -14.88 -17.70
CA THR A 48 -0.87 -15.39 -16.34
C THR A 48 0.59 -15.50 -15.92
N PHE A 49 0.79 -15.46 -14.61
CA PHE A 49 2.07 -15.59 -14.00
C PHE A 49 1.90 -16.37 -12.70
N ASP A 50 2.49 -17.55 -12.63
CA ASP A 50 2.27 -18.50 -11.55
C ASP A 50 3.58 -18.81 -10.83
N LEU A 51 3.54 -18.75 -9.51
CA LEU A 51 4.55 -19.34 -8.64
C LEU A 51 4.25 -20.83 -8.53
N LEU A 52 5.13 -21.69 -9.04
CA LEU A 52 4.96 -23.14 -9.04
C LEU A 52 5.41 -23.73 -7.70
N VAL A 53 4.72 -23.33 -6.65
CA VAL A 53 4.88 -23.83 -5.27
C VAL A 53 3.52 -24.32 -4.81
N GLU A 54 3.49 -25.44 -4.10
CA GLU A 54 2.24 -25.98 -3.55
C GLU A 54 1.62 -25.00 -2.55
N GLU A 55 0.29 -24.85 -2.58
CA GLU A 55 -0.41 -23.91 -1.70
C GLU A 55 -0.15 -24.21 -0.22
N SER A 56 -0.04 -25.48 0.15
CA SER A 56 0.29 -25.89 1.52
C SER A 56 1.64 -25.36 1.99
N GLU A 57 2.61 -25.25 1.08
CA GLU A 57 3.93 -24.70 1.41
C GLU A 57 3.86 -23.18 1.50
N LEU A 58 3.10 -22.51 0.63
CA LEU A 58 2.88 -21.06 0.73
C LEU A 58 2.19 -20.69 2.04
N GLU A 59 1.17 -21.44 2.45
CA GLU A 59 0.51 -21.25 3.75
C GLU A 59 1.48 -21.48 4.91
N ALA A 60 2.34 -22.50 4.84
CA ALA A 60 3.38 -22.71 5.85
C ALA A 60 4.38 -21.54 5.91
N ARG A 61 4.71 -20.92 4.77
CA ARG A 61 5.59 -19.73 4.69
C ARG A 61 4.92 -18.46 5.23
N LYS A 62 3.58 -18.38 5.23
CA LYS A 62 2.82 -17.27 5.82
C LYS A 62 2.83 -17.30 7.36
N ILE A 63 3.03 -18.47 7.98
CA ILE A 63 3.02 -18.59 9.45
C ILE A 63 4.21 -17.84 10.05
N GLY A 64 3.91 -16.86 10.91
CA GLY A 64 4.93 -16.03 11.56
C GLY A 64 5.54 -14.97 10.65
N TRP A 65 4.95 -14.73 9.48
CA TRP A 65 5.37 -13.63 8.61
C TRP A 65 4.89 -12.30 9.17
N GLU A 66 5.83 -11.36 9.28
CA GLU A 66 5.55 -9.96 9.58
C GLU A 66 6.23 -9.07 8.53
N PRO A 67 5.55 -8.00 8.09
CA PRO A 67 6.15 -7.07 7.15
C PRO A 67 7.35 -6.36 7.78
N LEU A 68 8.36 -6.07 6.96
CA LEU A 68 9.51 -5.28 7.39
C LEU A 68 9.06 -3.91 7.92
N PRO A 69 9.70 -3.39 8.98
CA PRO A 69 9.36 -2.09 9.52
C PRO A 69 9.60 -1.00 8.47
N ALA A 70 8.67 -0.04 8.40
CA ALA A 70 8.76 1.07 7.44
C ALA A 70 10.06 1.86 7.63
N LYS A 71 10.87 1.97 6.58
CA LYS A 71 12.13 2.73 6.57
C LYS A 71 11.94 4.20 6.98
N PHE A 72 10.81 4.79 6.59
CA PHE A 72 10.47 6.18 6.87
C PHE A 72 9.25 6.25 7.78
N THR A 73 9.48 6.63 9.04
CA THR A 73 8.42 6.74 10.06
C THR A 73 7.86 8.15 10.20
N LYS A 74 8.51 9.16 9.60
CA LYS A 74 8.12 10.58 9.63
C LYS A 74 8.19 11.22 8.23
N GLY A 75 7.61 12.41 8.09
CA GLY A 75 7.65 13.19 6.86
C GLY A 75 6.62 12.75 5.80
N VAL A 76 6.85 13.16 4.56
CA VAL A 76 5.91 12.90 3.45
C VAL A 76 5.79 11.42 3.11
N LEU A 77 6.89 10.67 3.13
CA LEU A 77 6.90 9.23 2.81
C LEU A 77 6.14 8.40 3.84
N ALA A 78 6.21 8.78 5.12
CA ALA A 78 5.42 8.13 6.16
C ALA A 78 3.92 8.42 6.03
N LYS A 79 3.53 9.58 5.47
CA LYS A 79 2.12 9.86 5.14
C LYS A 79 1.68 9.08 3.91
N TYR A 80 2.53 9.05 2.89
CA TYR A 80 2.26 8.31 1.65
C TYR A 80 2.04 6.82 1.93
N ALA A 81 2.96 6.16 2.64
CA ALA A 81 2.85 4.74 3.00
C ALA A 81 1.59 4.40 3.81
N LYS A 82 0.98 5.38 4.51
CA LYS A 82 -0.25 5.18 5.28
C LYS A 82 -1.53 5.42 4.48
N LEU A 83 -1.45 6.08 3.34
CA LEU A 83 -2.61 6.60 2.61
C LEU A 83 -2.70 6.07 1.18
N VAL A 84 -1.61 5.54 0.63
CA VAL A 84 -1.58 5.00 -0.72
C VAL A 84 -2.37 3.69 -0.79
N HIS A 85 -3.13 3.52 -1.86
CA HIS A 85 -3.79 2.26 -2.19
C HIS A 85 -2.91 1.39 -3.11
N SER A 86 -3.29 0.12 -3.29
CA SER A 86 -2.56 -0.83 -4.14
C SER A 86 -2.28 -0.28 -5.55
N ALA A 87 -1.15 -0.68 -6.13
CA ALA A 87 -0.78 -0.38 -7.52
C ALA A 87 -1.85 -0.81 -8.53
N SER A 88 -2.61 -1.88 -8.23
CA SER A 88 -3.74 -2.35 -9.03
C SER A 88 -4.85 -1.30 -9.20
N THR A 89 -4.98 -0.39 -8.24
CA THR A 89 -5.96 0.72 -8.24
C THR A 89 -5.36 2.06 -8.66
N GLY A 90 -4.12 2.05 -9.18
CA GLY A 90 -3.42 3.26 -9.64
C GLY A 90 -2.65 4.00 -8.56
N ALA A 91 -2.36 3.37 -7.42
CA ALA A 91 -1.59 3.96 -6.32
C ALA A 91 -2.12 5.33 -5.84
N THR A 92 -3.44 5.47 -5.79
CA THR A 92 -4.06 6.72 -5.35
C THR A 92 -3.90 6.89 -3.85
N ALA A 93 -3.53 8.09 -3.38
CA ALA A 93 -3.61 8.41 -1.97
C ALA A 93 -5.06 8.76 -1.59
N ALA A 94 -5.56 8.21 -0.48
CA ALA A 94 -6.86 8.59 0.10
C ALA A 94 -6.97 10.12 0.27
N ASP A 95 -8.18 10.65 0.03
CA ASP A 95 -8.55 12.08 -0.15
C ASP A 95 -7.45 13.09 0.26
N TRP A 96 -6.99 13.89 -0.70
CA TRP A 96 -6.06 15.01 -0.52
C TRP A 96 -6.37 15.91 0.69
N ARG A 97 -7.63 15.99 1.13
CA ARG A 97 -8.06 16.68 2.36
C ARG A 97 -7.43 16.12 3.64
N ILE A 98 -7.14 14.82 3.70
CA ILE A 98 -6.47 14.17 4.84
C ILE A 98 -4.99 14.57 4.91
N LEU A 99 -4.33 14.78 3.75
CA LEU A 99 -2.95 15.24 3.70
C LEU A 99 -2.79 16.68 4.23
N THR A 100 -3.80 17.53 4.01
CA THR A 100 -3.83 18.92 4.50
C THR A 100 -4.15 19.04 5.99
N LEU A 101 -4.85 18.06 6.59
CA LEU A 101 -5.17 18.06 8.04
C LEU A 101 -3.92 17.86 8.92
N THR A 102 -2.90 17.14 8.46
CA THR A 102 -1.62 17.03 9.20
C THR A 102 -0.66 18.21 8.95
N MET A 103 -0.95 19.09 7.98
CA MET A 103 -0.18 20.33 7.77
C MET A 103 -0.87 21.57 8.37
N ARG A 104 -2.18 21.52 8.64
CA ARG A 104 -2.92 22.63 9.28
C ARG A 104 -2.89 22.52 10.81
N ARG A 105 -1.69 22.62 11.38
CA ARG A 105 -1.52 22.96 12.80
C ARG A 105 -1.63 24.47 13.07
N CYS A 106 -2.23 25.25 12.16
CA CYS A 106 -2.47 26.67 12.41
C CYS A 106 -3.73 27.18 11.69
N ARG A 107 -4.75 27.43 12.52
CA ARG A 107 -5.88 28.37 12.42
C ARG A 107 -6.91 28.24 11.29
N ARG A 108 -8.16 28.44 11.72
CA ARG A 108 -9.44 28.51 10.99
C ARG A 108 -10.03 27.17 10.56
N ILE A 109 -10.77 26.60 11.52
CA ILE A 109 -12.06 25.94 11.26
C ILE A 109 -12.83 26.83 10.28
N VAL A 110 -12.90 26.42 9.02
CA VAL A 110 -13.82 27.02 8.05
C VAL A 110 -15.19 26.45 8.38
N ARG A 111 -16.01 27.20 9.13
CA ARG A 111 -17.44 26.90 9.25
C ARG A 111 -18.03 26.93 7.83
N ARG A 112 -18.64 25.83 7.39
CA ARG A 112 -19.57 25.85 6.25
C ARG A 112 -21.00 25.78 6.79
N PRO A 113 -21.94 26.61 6.30
CA PRO A 113 -23.34 26.48 6.64
C PRO A 113 -23.94 25.26 5.92
N GLY A 114 -24.68 24.42 6.63
CA GLY A 114 -25.48 23.32 6.04
C GLY A 114 -24.95 21.89 6.19
N ILE A 115 -23.88 21.63 6.95
CA ILE A 115 -23.41 20.26 7.23
C ILE A 115 -23.75 19.88 8.69
N PRO A 116 -24.57 18.84 8.93
CA PRO A 116 -24.88 18.38 10.29
C PRO A 116 -23.61 17.86 10.99
N LEU A 117 -23.38 18.33 12.22
CA LEU A 117 -22.26 17.96 13.07
C LEU A 117 -22.52 16.58 13.69
N THR A 118 -22.10 15.49 13.04
CA THR A 118 -22.19 14.15 13.64
C THR A 118 -20.87 13.40 13.81
N GLU A 119 -19.72 14.02 13.51
CA GLU A 119 -18.43 13.39 13.84
C GLU A 119 -17.62 14.25 14.81
N SER A 120 -17.75 13.89 16.08
CA SER A 120 -16.85 14.33 17.13
C SER A 120 -15.40 13.98 16.74
N CYS A 121 -14.56 15.00 16.61
CA CYS A 121 -13.12 14.83 16.47
C CYS A 121 -12.57 14.12 17.74
N ARG A 122 -12.40 12.80 17.67
CA ARG A 122 -11.86 11.97 18.77
C ARG A 122 -10.43 12.33 19.18
N GLN A 123 -9.78 13.26 18.46
CA GLN A 123 -8.36 13.54 18.63
C GLN A 123 -8.03 14.75 19.53
N CYS A 124 -9.05 15.49 19.99
CA CYS A 124 -8.86 16.73 20.75
C CYS A 124 -8.97 16.55 22.28
N GLY A 125 -9.61 15.50 22.79
CA GLY A 125 -9.76 15.29 24.24
C GLY A 125 -10.48 16.40 25.02
N ARG A 126 -10.98 17.47 24.36
CA ARG A 126 -11.76 18.54 25.01
C ARG A 126 -13.24 18.27 24.85
N ARG A 127 -13.90 18.05 25.97
CA ARG A 127 -15.35 17.94 26.12
C ARG A 127 -15.96 19.30 25.76
N VAL A 128 -16.67 19.38 24.63
CA VAL A 128 -17.45 20.56 24.27
C VAL A 128 -18.66 20.60 25.22
N ARG A 129 -18.69 21.56 26.16
CA ARG A 129 -19.92 21.88 26.88
C ARG A 129 -20.86 22.60 25.92
N MET A 130 -22.09 22.10 25.83
CA MET A 130 -23.19 22.79 25.16
C MET A 130 -23.92 23.64 26.21
N ASN A 131 -24.07 24.93 25.96
CA ASN A 131 -25.19 25.75 26.43
C ASN A 131 -25.93 26.21 25.16
#